data_AF-A0A971HCQ2-F1
#
_entry.id   AF-A0A971HCQ2-F1
#
_cell.length_a   1.000
_cell.length_b   1.000
_cell.length_c   1.000
_cell.angle_alpha   90.00
_cell.angle_beta   90.00
_cell.angle_gamma   90.00
#
_symmetry.space_group_name_H-M   'P 1'
#
loop_
_entity.id
_entity.type
_entity.pdbx_description
1 polymer ?
#
loop_
_entity_poly.entity_id
_entity_poly.type
_entity_poly.pdbx_seq_one_letter_code
_entity_poly.pdbx_strand_id
1 'polypeptide(L)'
;MSSLAATQDIQTVVEWVKQHEERGGARIAPEVFYSKQLLDTIRETEDQYLYFRYADQMPIQDRADKLYLRRWSALNAHTVPLTEGVPPKSDKGSVKKYELEAFQYGRYMEFTDKVSFKVVDPVIAHYTQEYSIVAVETLDLLARDALKLNAQRYFAGGALSFDDLDFTNAVPNMTDLRKIVLSMKRALVKPRSNGRYHVIGSPEFFFDMIDDPVVKAYMTINQTTQTMYDNSMLVPLFGMEFYETLVVPASGEYVDSNGKKRLKYYTGTLDNPTISTSTGATADLDEDTNLVDVEGSYTKSPLTGEDASYIPGLKEWNLSADQKEFIAHHIFVLGKDALARTGLQGEDSAKVYVKPLGSAGVLDPIDQRQSIGFKINSVGFGSVRPEAIVDYICVPTMANL
;
A
#
# COMPACT_ATOMS: atom_id res chain seq x y z
N MET A 1 -4.12 -6.51 30.42
CA MET A 1 -2.82 -6.48 31.11
C MET A 1 -2.14 -7.82 30.83
N SER A 2 -1.07 -7.98 30.07
CA SER A 2 0.06 -7.10 29.81
C SER A 2 0.54 -7.34 28.38
N SER A 3 0.65 -6.27 27.61
CA SER A 3 1.51 -6.19 26.43
C SER A 3 2.97 -6.38 26.84
N LEU A 4 3.70 -7.25 26.16
CA LEU A 4 5.14 -7.09 25.94
C LEU A 4 5.50 -7.84 24.66
N ALA A 5 5.73 -7.06 23.60
CA ALA A 5 6.40 -7.49 22.39
C ALA A 5 7.93 -7.50 22.61
N ALA A 6 8.64 -8.06 21.63
CA ALA A 6 10.02 -7.76 21.28
C ALA A 6 11.11 -8.16 22.29
N THR A 7 11.57 -9.42 22.20
CA THR A 7 12.96 -9.92 22.44
C THR A 7 13.03 -11.44 22.51
N GLN A 8 11.90 -12.14 22.63
CA GLN A 8 11.87 -13.60 22.82
C GLN A 8 12.13 -14.42 21.55
N ASP A 9 11.92 -13.90 20.35
CA ASP A 9 12.06 -14.73 19.14
C ASP A 9 13.52 -15.09 18.84
N ILE A 10 14.49 -14.19 19.12
CA ILE A 10 15.90 -14.51 18.90
C ILE A 10 16.38 -15.58 19.88
N GLN A 11 15.99 -15.50 21.17
CA GLN A 11 16.42 -16.48 22.16
C GLN A 11 15.73 -17.84 21.98
N THR A 12 14.46 -17.88 21.60
CA THR A 12 13.75 -19.14 21.30
C THR A 12 14.28 -19.82 20.04
N VAL A 13 14.67 -19.04 19.03
CA VAL A 13 15.31 -19.55 17.81
C VAL A 13 16.75 -20.03 18.09
N VAL A 14 17.51 -19.32 18.93
CA VAL A 14 18.82 -19.79 19.43
C VAL A 14 18.68 -21.06 20.28
N GLU A 15 17.65 -21.18 21.10
CA GLU A 15 17.33 -22.39 21.86
C GLU A 15 16.90 -23.55 20.95
N TRP A 16 16.15 -23.27 19.87
CA TRP A 16 15.80 -24.27 18.86
C TRP A 16 17.03 -24.80 18.11
N VAL A 17 17.96 -23.92 17.75
CA VAL A 17 19.26 -24.30 17.15
C VAL A 17 20.12 -25.11 18.13
N LYS A 18 20.19 -24.71 19.41
CA LYS A 18 20.90 -25.46 20.45
C LYS A 18 20.28 -26.84 20.69
N GLN A 19 18.94 -26.94 20.75
CA GLN A 19 18.23 -28.22 20.88
C GLN A 19 18.44 -29.13 19.67
N HIS A 20 18.66 -28.57 18.47
CA HIS A 20 19.01 -29.33 17.27
C HIS A 20 20.48 -29.79 17.25
N GLU A 21 21.42 -28.99 17.78
CA GLU A 21 22.82 -29.39 17.97
C GLU A 21 22.97 -30.50 19.03
N GLU A 22 22.22 -30.42 20.15
CA GLU A 22 22.29 -31.40 21.24
C GLU A 22 21.72 -32.78 20.86
N ARG A 23 20.86 -32.86 19.83
CA ARG A 23 20.27 -34.13 19.34
C ARG A 23 21.08 -34.83 18.25
N GLY A 24 22.30 -34.37 17.95
CA GLY A 24 23.19 -35.01 16.98
C GLY A 24 22.68 -34.95 15.53
N GLY A 25 21.79 -34.02 15.22
CA GLY A 25 21.35 -33.74 13.85
C GLY A 25 22.39 -32.89 13.10
N ALA A 26 22.55 -33.12 11.80
CA ALA A 26 23.50 -32.39 10.96
C ALA A 26 23.38 -30.87 11.16
N ARG A 27 24.54 -30.19 11.22
CA ARG A 27 24.66 -28.71 11.28
C ARG A 27 23.62 -28.09 10.33
N ILE A 28 22.66 -27.36 10.89
CA ILE A 28 21.66 -26.65 10.08
C ILE A 28 22.46 -25.72 9.15
N ALA A 29 22.31 -25.90 7.84
CA ALA A 29 22.92 -25.00 6.88
C ALA A 29 22.41 -23.58 7.19
N PRO A 30 23.29 -22.59 7.45
CA PRO A 30 22.88 -21.23 7.81
C PRO A 30 21.86 -20.64 6.84
N GLU A 31 21.94 -20.99 5.56
CA GLU A 31 20.96 -20.63 4.51
C GLU A 31 19.52 -21.07 4.85
N VAL A 32 19.34 -22.29 5.36
CA VAL A 32 18.01 -22.81 5.73
C VAL A 32 17.47 -22.06 6.95
N PHE A 33 18.34 -21.71 7.90
CA PHE A 33 17.98 -20.93 9.07
C PHE A 33 17.47 -19.53 8.69
N TYR A 34 18.24 -18.78 7.89
CA TYR A 34 17.85 -17.43 7.46
C TYR A 34 16.58 -17.44 6.59
N SER A 35 16.40 -18.46 5.73
CA SER A 35 15.18 -18.59 4.93
C SER A 35 13.92 -18.83 5.76
N LYS A 36 14.02 -19.60 6.86
CA LYS A 36 12.89 -19.85 7.77
C LYS A 36 12.57 -18.63 8.61
N GLN A 37 13.59 -18.00 9.19
CA GLN A 37 13.43 -16.79 9.98
C GLN A 37 12.73 -15.69 9.16
N LEU A 38 13.09 -15.56 7.88
CA LEU A 38 12.40 -14.66 6.96
C LEU A 38 10.93 -15.02 6.76
N LEU A 39 10.62 -16.30 6.54
CA LEU A 39 9.23 -16.70 6.26
C LEU A 39 8.35 -16.44 7.48
N ASP A 40 8.86 -16.71 8.68
CA ASP A 40 8.16 -16.45 9.93
C ASP A 40 7.92 -14.94 10.14
N THR A 41 8.93 -14.09 9.91
CA THR A 41 8.75 -12.63 10.01
C THR A 41 7.83 -12.07 8.94
N ILE A 42 7.92 -12.54 7.68
CA ILE A 42 7.00 -12.15 6.61
C ILE A 42 5.56 -12.45 7.01
N ARG A 43 5.29 -13.63 7.58
CA ARG A 43 3.92 -14.01 7.97
C ARG A 43 3.37 -13.12 9.09
N GLU A 44 4.18 -12.79 10.09
CA GLU A 44 3.76 -11.88 11.17
C GLU A 44 3.54 -10.45 10.67
N THR A 45 4.38 -10.03 9.74
CA THR A 45 4.35 -8.70 9.13
C THR A 45 3.15 -8.57 8.20
N GLU A 46 2.83 -9.59 7.38
CA GLU A 46 1.75 -9.61 6.39
C GLU A 46 0.37 -9.27 6.98
N ASP A 47 0.10 -9.64 8.24
CA ASP A 47 -1.15 -9.30 8.93
C ASP A 47 -1.37 -7.78 9.11
N GLN A 48 -0.29 -7.00 9.13
CA GLN A 48 -0.33 -5.54 9.29
C GLN A 48 -0.51 -4.79 7.95
N TYR A 49 -0.17 -5.43 6.81
CA TYR A 49 -0.21 -4.80 5.49
C TYR A 49 -1.53 -5.09 4.77
N LEU A 50 -2.40 -4.09 4.81
CA LEU A 50 -3.79 -4.22 4.43
C LEU A 50 -4.01 -4.26 2.91
N TYR A 51 -3.22 -3.50 2.12
CA TYR A 51 -3.42 -3.42 0.66
C TYR A 51 -3.04 -4.72 -0.04
N PHE A 52 -1.93 -5.33 0.39
CA PHE A 52 -1.50 -6.63 -0.12
C PHE A 52 -2.55 -7.72 0.14
N ARG A 53 -3.11 -7.78 1.35
CA ARG A 53 -4.17 -8.72 1.72
C ARG A 53 -5.45 -8.55 0.90
N TYR A 54 -5.73 -7.34 0.43
CA TYR A 54 -6.89 -7.05 -0.41
C TYR A 54 -6.68 -7.35 -1.89
N ALA A 55 -5.53 -7.83 -2.32
CA ALA A 55 -5.34 -8.31 -3.67
C ALA A 55 -5.84 -9.76 -3.81
N ASP A 56 -6.85 -9.98 -4.65
CA ASP A 56 -7.33 -11.32 -4.95
C ASP A 56 -6.27 -12.05 -5.78
N GLN A 57 -5.77 -13.19 -5.28
CA GLN A 57 -4.71 -13.93 -5.95
C GLN A 57 -5.27 -14.67 -7.18
N MET A 58 -4.74 -14.32 -8.35
CA MET A 58 -5.06 -14.97 -9.62
C MET A 58 -3.74 -15.52 -10.19
N PRO A 59 -3.42 -16.80 -9.96
CA PRO A 59 -2.13 -17.33 -10.35
C PRO A 59 -1.99 -17.42 -11.86
N ILE A 60 -0.80 -17.13 -12.36
CA ILE A 60 -0.49 -17.34 -13.78
C ILE A 60 -0.31 -18.83 -14.03
N GLN A 61 -1.01 -19.36 -15.04
CA GLN A 61 -0.81 -20.73 -15.50
C GLN A 61 0.47 -20.82 -16.33
N ASP A 62 1.34 -21.74 -15.91
CA ASP A 62 2.49 -22.33 -16.62
C ASP A 62 3.36 -21.37 -17.47
N ARG A 63 4.44 -20.85 -16.88
CA ARG A 63 5.54 -20.09 -17.53
C ARG A 63 5.12 -18.94 -18.47
N ALA A 64 3.89 -18.47 -18.40
CA ALA A 64 3.46 -17.30 -19.12
C ALA A 64 3.89 -16.03 -18.37
N ASP A 65 4.33 -15.01 -19.10
CA ASP A 65 4.74 -13.72 -18.50
C ASP A 65 3.54 -12.78 -18.26
N LYS A 66 2.35 -13.14 -18.79
CA LYS A 66 1.15 -12.30 -18.75
C LYS A 66 -0.10 -13.08 -18.32
N LEU A 67 -0.87 -12.49 -17.41
CA LEU A 67 -2.22 -12.98 -17.07
C LEU A 67 -3.27 -12.26 -17.94
N TYR A 68 -4.09 -13.04 -18.64
CA TYR A 68 -5.22 -12.54 -19.41
C TYR A 68 -6.53 -12.76 -18.66
N LEU A 69 -7.14 -11.66 -18.20
CA LEU A 69 -8.46 -11.69 -17.57
C LEU A 69 -9.51 -11.20 -18.57
N ARG A 70 -10.67 -11.85 -18.59
CA ARG A 70 -11.77 -11.54 -19.51
C ARG A 70 -13.02 -11.17 -18.72
N ARG A 71 -13.58 -10.00 -19.01
CA ARG A 71 -14.86 -9.56 -18.48
C ARG A 71 -15.91 -9.54 -19.58
N TRP A 72 -16.97 -10.31 -19.36
CA TRP A 72 -18.14 -10.34 -20.24
C TRP A 72 -19.04 -9.14 -19.96
N SER A 73 -19.51 -8.47 -21.01
CA SER A 73 -20.55 -7.45 -20.88
C SER A 73 -21.88 -8.11 -20.52
N ALA A 74 -22.67 -7.46 -19.67
CA ALA A 74 -24.04 -7.91 -19.40
C ALA A 74 -24.91 -7.71 -20.65
N LEU A 75 -25.85 -8.62 -20.87
CA LEU A 75 -26.91 -8.45 -21.87
C LEU A 75 -28.02 -7.59 -21.27
N ASN A 76 -28.60 -6.71 -22.07
CA ASN A 76 -29.71 -5.86 -21.65
C ASN A 76 -31.04 -6.56 -21.93
N ALA A 77 -31.99 -6.44 -21.00
CA ALA A 77 -33.36 -6.89 -21.23
C ALA A 77 -34.04 -6.00 -22.28
N HIS A 78 -34.87 -6.60 -23.13
CA HIS A 78 -35.74 -5.89 -24.07
C HIS A 78 -37.20 -6.21 -23.74
N THR A 79 -38.09 -5.23 -23.90
CA THR A 79 -39.52 -5.36 -23.61
C THR A 79 -40.39 -5.37 -24.87
N VAL A 80 -39.78 -5.35 -26.05
CA VAL A 80 -40.48 -5.32 -27.33
C VAL A 80 -40.96 -6.72 -27.71
N PRO A 81 -42.26 -6.94 -27.97
CA PRO A 81 -42.78 -8.25 -28.37
C PRO A 81 -42.34 -8.60 -29.81
N LEU A 82 -42.19 -9.91 -30.06
CA LEU A 82 -41.81 -10.43 -31.38
C LEU A 82 -42.95 -10.23 -32.39
N THR A 83 -42.60 -9.83 -33.60
CA THR A 83 -43.53 -9.78 -34.73
C THR A 83 -43.56 -11.15 -35.41
N GLU A 84 -44.77 -11.67 -35.63
CA GLU A 84 -44.95 -12.97 -36.26
C GLU A 84 -44.33 -13.00 -37.67
N GLY A 85 -43.63 -14.09 -38.00
CA GLY A 85 -42.99 -14.28 -39.31
C GLY A 85 -41.59 -13.67 -39.48
N VAL A 86 -41.07 -12.90 -38.51
CA VAL A 86 -39.69 -12.37 -38.55
C VAL A 86 -38.82 -13.07 -37.49
N PRO A 87 -37.77 -13.81 -37.89
CA PRO A 87 -36.86 -14.40 -36.92
C PRO A 87 -36.10 -13.31 -36.14
N PRO A 88 -35.98 -13.42 -34.81
CA PRO A 88 -35.25 -12.45 -34.00
C PRO A 88 -33.76 -12.43 -34.34
N LYS A 89 -33.13 -11.27 -34.19
CA LYS A 89 -31.69 -11.12 -34.38
C LYS A 89 -30.95 -11.73 -33.19
N SER A 90 -29.90 -12.51 -33.47
CA SER A 90 -29.07 -13.13 -32.42
C SER A 90 -28.26 -12.09 -31.64
N ASP A 91 -28.22 -12.26 -30.32
CA ASP A 91 -27.40 -11.46 -29.42
C ASP A 91 -25.90 -11.68 -29.67
N LYS A 92 -25.09 -10.62 -29.49
CA LYS A 92 -23.63 -10.69 -29.59
C LYS A 92 -23.02 -10.45 -28.21
N GLY A 93 -22.26 -11.44 -27.72
CA GLY A 93 -21.45 -11.27 -26.51
C GLY A 93 -20.23 -10.38 -26.78
N SER A 94 -20.11 -9.28 -26.02
CA SER A 94 -18.91 -8.44 -26.02
C SER A 94 -18.00 -8.80 -24.84
N VAL A 95 -16.69 -8.88 -25.08
CA VAL A 95 -15.68 -9.23 -24.09
C VAL A 95 -14.60 -8.16 -24.05
N LYS A 96 -14.32 -7.63 -22.86
CA LYS A 96 -13.15 -6.79 -22.60
C LYS A 96 -12.02 -7.64 -22.01
N LYS A 97 -10.82 -7.52 -22.58
CA LYS A 97 -9.60 -8.18 -22.10
C LYS A 97 -8.82 -7.23 -21.20
N TYR A 98 -8.32 -7.73 -20.09
CA TYR A 98 -7.40 -7.05 -19.18
C TYR A 98 -6.11 -7.86 -19.14
N GLU A 99 -4.98 -7.19 -19.31
CA GLU A 99 -3.64 -7.80 -19.30
C GLU A 99 -2.91 -7.34 -18.05
N LEU A 100 -2.34 -8.28 -17.30
CA LEU A 100 -1.51 -8.02 -16.14
C LEU A 100 -0.14 -8.63 -16.39
N GLU A 101 0.90 -7.80 -16.25
CA GLU A 101 2.31 -8.21 -16.39
C GLU A 101 2.91 -8.41 -15.01
N ALA A 102 3.80 -9.41 -14.88
CA ALA A 102 4.51 -9.68 -13.65
C ALA A 102 5.95 -9.17 -13.71
N PHE A 103 6.41 -8.51 -12.65
CA PHE A 103 7.76 -7.96 -12.54
C PHE A 103 8.54 -8.60 -11.40
N GLN A 104 9.87 -8.43 -11.45
CA GLN A 104 10.82 -8.88 -10.43
C GLN A 104 11.36 -7.69 -9.65
N TYR A 105 11.32 -7.80 -8.32
CA TYR A 105 11.85 -6.77 -7.41
C TYR A 105 12.91 -7.38 -6.51
N GLY A 106 13.94 -6.61 -6.16
CA GLY A 106 14.98 -7.10 -5.27
C GLY A 106 16.04 -6.05 -4.98
N ARG A 107 16.75 -6.26 -3.87
CA ARG A 107 17.88 -5.45 -3.42
C ARG A 107 18.79 -6.28 -2.54
N TYR A 108 20.04 -5.87 -2.43
CA TYR A 108 21.06 -6.57 -1.64
C TYR A 108 21.96 -5.56 -0.92
N MET A 109 22.63 -6.02 0.13
CA MET A 109 23.74 -5.32 0.80
C MET A 109 24.98 -6.20 0.82
N GLU A 110 26.13 -5.56 0.83
CA GLU A 110 27.43 -6.20 0.94
C GLU A 110 27.96 -6.07 2.37
N PHE A 111 28.60 -7.12 2.86
CA PHE A 111 29.36 -7.12 4.10
C PHE A 111 30.83 -7.43 3.83
N THR A 112 31.68 -7.00 4.75
CA THR A 112 33.13 -7.27 4.73
C THR A 112 33.45 -8.60 5.41
N ASP A 113 34.61 -9.17 5.08
CA ASP A 113 35.19 -10.42 5.60
C ASP A 113 35.26 -10.57 7.13
N LYS A 114 35.10 -9.48 7.88
CA LYS A 114 35.04 -9.51 9.34
C LYS A 114 33.81 -10.22 9.91
N VAL A 115 32.74 -10.35 9.12
CA VAL A 115 31.53 -11.09 9.49
C VAL A 115 31.62 -12.49 8.87
N SER A 116 31.29 -13.56 9.61
CA SER A 116 31.42 -14.93 9.10
C SER A 116 30.07 -15.60 8.89
N PHE A 117 29.73 -15.94 7.64
CA PHE A 117 28.49 -16.65 7.29
C PHE A 117 28.54 -18.16 7.56
N LYS A 118 29.67 -18.68 8.08
CA LYS A 118 29.83 -20.11 8.42
C LYS A 118 29.15 -20.49 9.73
N VAL A 119 28.81 -19.50 10.56
CA VAL A 119 28.10 -19.64 11.83
C VAL A 119 26.90 -18.70 11.78
N VAL A 120 25.81 -19.03 12.46
CA VAL A 120 24.65 -18.14 12.59
C VAL A 120 25.07 -16.91 13.39
N ASP A 121 25.30 -15.81 12.69
CA ASP A 121 25.66 -14.52 13.29
C ASP A 121 24.40 -13.71 13.62
N PRO A 122 24.28 -13.12 14.82
CA PRO A 122 23.14 -12.28 15.20
C PRO A 122 22.98 -11.01 14.34
N VAL A 123 24.07 -10.44 13.82
CA VAL A 123 24.02 -9.24 12.96
C VAL A 123 23.35 -9.58 11.63
N ILE A 124 23.72 -10.71 11.02
CA ILE A 124 23.10 -11.18 9.77
C ILE A 124 21.63 -11.55 10.01
N ALA A 125 21.33 -12.18 11.15
CA ALA A 125 19.96 -12.51 11.51
C ALA A 125 19.08 -11.24 11.60
N HIS A 126 19.58 -10.18 12.22
CA HIS A 126 18.88 -8.89 12.30
C HIS A 126 18.63 -8.30 10.90
N TYR A 127 19.66 -8.21 10.05
CA TYR A 127 19.48 -7.67 8.69
C TYR A 127 18.57 -8.52 7.81
N THR A 128 18.54 -9.84 8.03
CA THR A 128 17.59 -10.74 7.34
C THR A 128 16.15 -10.40 7.72
N GLN A 129 15.89 -10.11 9.00
CA GLN A 129 14.56 -9.68 9.47
C GLN A 129 14.16 -8.33 8.87
N GLU A 130 15.07 -7.35 8.88
CA GLU A 130 14.83 -6.04 8.24
C GLU A 130 14.52 -6.18 6.75
N TYR A 131 15.26 -7.03 6.02
CA TYR A 131 14.96 -7.30 4.62
C TYR A 131 13.61 -7.97 4.39
N SER A 132 13.16 -8.79 5.35
CA SER A 132 11.86 -9.45 5.29
C SER A 132 10.74 -8.42 5.40
N ILE A 133 10.86 -7.50 6.36
CA ILE A 133 9.90 -6.41 6.56
C ILE A 133 9.80 -5.57 5.29
N VAL A 134 10.94 -5.12 4.77
CA VAL A 134 10.89 -4.24 3.59
C VAL A 134 10.46 -4.99 2.32
N ALA A 135 10.70 -6.30 2.21
CA ALA A 135 10.13 -7.06 1.11
C ALA A 135 8.59 -7.00 1.13
N VAL A 136 7.96 -7.13 2.30
CA VAL A 136 6.50 -6.98 2.46
C VAL A 136 6.07 -5.53 2.21
N GLU A 137 6.79 -4.55 2.73
CA GLU A 137 6.50 -3.13 2.46
C GLU A 137 6.53 -2.82 0.96
N THR A 138 7.51 -3.35 0.22
CA THR A 138 7.56 -3.13 -1.23
C THR A 138 6.34 -3.74 -1.94
N LEU A 139 5.85 -4.90 -1.50
CA LEU A 139 4.64 -5.50 -2.05
C LEU A 139 3.39 -4.67 -1.77
N ASP A 140 3.28 -4.14 -0.55
CA ASP A 140 2.14 -3.33 -0.14
C ASP A 140 2.13 -1.95 -0.83
N LEU A 141 3.30 -1.30 -0.95
CA LEU A 141 3.46 -0.06 -1.71
C LEU A 141 3.08 -0.24 -3.18
N LEU A 142 3.52 -1.34 -3.81
CA LEU A 142 3.14 -1.65 -5.19
C LEU A 142 1.64 -1.91 -5.33
N ALA A 143 1.02 -2.60 -4.38
CA ALA A 143 -0.43 -2.81 -4.35
C ALA A 143 -1.20 -1.49 -4.22
N ARG A 144 -0.73 -0.61 -3.33
CA ARG A 144 -1.27 0.73 -3.09
C ARG A 144 -1.16 1.62 -4.32
N ASP A 145 -0.01 1.63 -4.98
CA ASP A 145 0.21 2.46 -6.17
C ASP A 145 -0.62 1.95 -7.36
N ALA A 146 -0.78 0.64 -7.50
CA ALA A 146 -1.69 0.05 -8.48
C ALA A 146 -3.16 0.38 -8.21
N LEU A 147 -3.58 0.49 -6.94
CA LEU A 147 -4.90 0.98 -6.57
C LEU A 147 -5.07 2.46 -6.95
N LYS A 148 -4.13 3.33 -6.55
CA LYS A 148 -4.15 4.77 -6.88
C LYS A 148 -4.24 5.01 -8.39
N LEU A 149 -3.52 4.22 -9.19
CA LEU A 149 -3.53 4.34 -10.65
C LEU A 149 -4.89 3.97 -11.28
N ASN A 150 -5.56 2.95 -10.75
CA ASN A 150 -6.82 2.43 -11.31
C ASN A 150 -8.08 3.05 -10.68
N ALA A 151 -7.92 3.86 -9.63
CA ALA A 151 -9.01 4.42 -8.86
C ALA A 151 -9.75 5.54 -9.60
N GLN A 152 -11.07 5.60 -9.39
CA GLN A 152 -11.87 6.78 -9.71
C GLN A 152 -11.66 7.82 -8.61
N ARG A 153 -11.21 9.02 -8.99
CA ARG A 153 -10.95 10.11 -8.03
C ARG A 153 -12.27 10.75 -7.59
N TYR A 154 -12.43 10.95 -6.29
CA TYR A 154 -13.51 11.73 -5.69
C TYR A 154 -12.91 12.69 -4.66
N PHE A 155 -13.22 13.98 -4.77
CA PHE A 155 -12.69 14.99 -3.86
C PHE A 155 -13.71 15.34 -2.77
N ALA A 156 -13.23 15.55 -1.55
CA ALA A 156 -14.04 15.98 -0.40
C ALA A 156 -14.66 17.38 -0.62
N GLY A 157 -15.82 17.62 -0.01
CA GLY A 157 -16.40 18.97 0.06
C GLY A 157 -17.03 19.48 -1.24
N GLY A 158 -17.13 18.63 -2.26
CA GLY A 158 -17.65 19.02 -3.57
C GLY A 158 -16.64 19.71 -4.48
N ALA A 159 -15.35 19.67 -4.15
CA ALA A 159 -14.27 20.09 -5.04
C ALA A 159 -14.31 19.29 -6.38
N LEU A 160 -14.01 19.96 -7.49
CA LEU A 160 -14.00 19.35 -8.82
C LEU A 160 -12.59 18.90 -9.24
N SER A 161 -11.56 19.47 -8.60
CA SER A 161 -10.16 19.24 -8.88
C SER A 161 -9.32 19.30 -7.59
N PHE A 162 -8.06 18.87 -7.68
CA PHE A 162 -7.11 18.93 -6.55
C PHE A 162 -6.77 20.38 -6.17
N ASP A 163 -6.80 21.30 -7.15
CA ASP A 163 -6.52 22.72 -6.95
C ASP A 163 -7.54 23.37 -6.00
N ASP A 164 -8.80 22.94 -6.10
CA ASP A 164 -9.92 23.43 -5.29
C ASP A 164 -9.92 22.88 -3.85
N LEU A 165 -8.99 21.97 -3.50
CA LEU A 165 -8.88 21.46 -2.14
C LEU A 165 -8.33 22.55 -1.21
N ASP A 166 -9.04 22.83 -0.13
CA ASP A 166 -8.67 23.84 0.86
C ASP A 166 -8.88 23.30 2.27
N PHE A 167 -8.12 23.82 3.23
CA PHE A 167 -8.11 23.38 4.63
C PHE A 167 -9.48 23.48 5.31
N THR A 168 -10.32 24.41 4.87
CA THR A 168 -11.65 24.64 5.46
C THR A 168 -12.76 23.79 4.82
N ASN A 169 -12.68 23.53 3.51
CA ASN A 169 -13.77 22.91 2.76
C ASN A 169 -13.54 21.42 2.45
N ALA A 170 -12.29 20.95 2.48
CA ALA A 170 -11.92 19.57 2.11
C ALA A 170 -11.86 18.58 3.30
N VAL A 171 -12.47 18.92 4.43
CA VAL A 171 -12.56 18.06 5.62
C VAL A 171 -13.39 16.81 5.30
N PRO A 172 -12.99 15.61 5.76
CA PRO A 172 -13.73 14.39 5.49
C PRO A 172 -15.17 14.41 6.03
N ASN A 173 -16.15 14.03 5.21
CA ASN A 173 -17.58 14.03 5.58
C ASN A 173 -18.26 12.70 5.23
N MET A 174 -19.10 12.19 6.13
CA MET A 174 -19.85 10.95 5.92
C MET A 174 -20.82 11.02 4.71
N THR A 175 -21.31 12.22 4.39
CA THR A 175 -22.20 12.45 3.25
C THR A 175 -21.53 12.11 1.93
N ASP A 176 -20.23 12.38 1.80
CA ASP A 176 -19.47 12.10 0.58
C ASP A 176 -19.17 10.61 0.43
N LEU A 177 -18.80 9.91 1.51
CA LEU A 177 -18.71 8.45 1.51
C LEU A 177 -20.01 7.77 1.07
N ARG A 178 -21.16 8.30 1.50
CA ARG A 178 -22.48 7.77 1.08
C ARG A 178 -22.75 7.98 -0.41
N LYS A 179 -22.31 9.09 -1.00
CA LYS A 179 -22.40 9.33 -2.45
C LYS A 179 -21.50 8.36 -3.22
N ILE A 180 -20.31 8.08 -2.71
CA ILE A 180 -19.38 7.08 -3.28
C ILE A 180 -20.02 5.69 -3.28
N VAL A 181 -20.57 5.26 -2.15
CA VAL A 181 -21.26 3.96 -2.09
C VAL A 181 -22.48 3.93 -3.03
N LEU A 182 -23.20 5.03 -3.18
CA LEU A 182 -24.32 5.14 -4.11
C LEU A 182 -23.85 5.02 -5.58
N SER A 183 -22.73 5.64 -5.94
CA SER A 183 -22.17 5.55 -7.30
C SER A 183 -21.71 4.12 -7.61
N MET A 184 -21.06 3.44 -6.65
CA MET A 184 -20.69 2.03 -6.77
C MET A 184 -21.90 1.10 -6.94
N LYS A 185 -22.96 1.32 -6.15
CA LYS A 185 -24.22 0.57 -6.29
C LYS A 185 -24.87 0.80 -7.66
N ARG A 186 -24.86 2.04 -8.16
CA ARG A 186 -25.37 2.38 -9.50
C ARG A 186 -24.54 1.72 -10.61
N ALA A 187 -23.23 1.59 -10.42
CA ALA A 187 -22.34 0.86 -11.32
C ALA A 187 -22.45 -0.68 -11.19
N LEU A 188 -23.38 -1.19 -10.38
CA LEU A 188 -23.60 -2.62 -10.09
C LEU A 188 -22.32 -3.29 -9.55
N VAL A 189 -21.54 -2.56 -8.75
CA VAL A 189 -20.43 -3.13 -7.99
C VAL A 189 -20.99 -3.94 -6.84
N LYS A 190 -20.51 -5.18 -6.71
CA LYS A 190 -20.89 -6.01 -5.57
C LYS A 190 -20.06 -5.57 -4.37
N PRO A 191 -20.64 -5.53 -3.16
CA PRO A 191 -19.85 -5.37 -1.95
C PRO A 191 -18.86 -6.53 -1.82
N ARG A 192 -17.81 -6.34 -1.02
CA ARG A 192 -16.74 -7.32 -0.84
C ARG A 192 -17.17 -8.39 0.19
N SER A 193 -16.23 -8.88 0.99
CA SER A 193 -16.52 -9.84 2.05
C SER A 193 -17.57 -9.25 3.00
N ASN A 194 -18.35 -10.12 3.66
CA ASN A 194 -19.39 -9.72 4.62
C ASN A 194 -20.53 -8.84 4.06
N GLY A 195 -20.62 -8.65 2.74
CA GLY A 195 -21.68 -7.86 2.12
C GLY A 195 -21.55 -6.35 2.32
N ARG A 196 -20.36 -5.86 2.71
CA ARG A 196 -20.06 -4.44 2.92
C ARG A 196 -18.92 -3.94 2.02
N TYR A 197 -18.83 -2.63 1.83
CA TYR A 197 -17.71 -1.97 1.13
C TYR A 197 -16.60 -1.66 2.14
N HIS A 198 -15.35 -1.90 1.79
CA HIS A 198 -14.23 -1.67 2.70
C HIS A 198 -13.68 -0.26 2.48
N VAL A 199 -13.51 0.50 3.56
CA VAL A 199 -12.90 1.83 3.55
C VAL A 199 -11.58 1.74 4.30
N ILE A 200 -10.50 2.13 3.64
CA ILE A 200 -9.14 2.12 4.18
C ILE A 200 -8.70 3.56 4.37
N GLY A 201 -8.43 3.95 5.61
CA GLY A 201 -8.06 5.32 5.94
C GLY A 201 -6.97 5.45 6.99
N SER A 202 -6.49 6.68 7.18
CA SER A 202 -5.47 7.01 8.17
C SER A 202 -6.10 7.27 9.55
N PRO A 203 -5.32 7.17 10.65
CA PRO A 203 -5.80 7.54 11.98
C PRO A 203 -6.41 8.94 12.04
N GLU A 204 -5.80 9.91 11.36
CA GLU A 204 -6.26 11.30 11.31
C GLU A 204 -7.60 11.46 10.59
N PHE A 205 -7.84 10.67 9.54
CA PHE A 205 -9.14 10.62 8.89
C PHE A 205 -10.22 10.09 9.84
N PHE A 206 -9.90 9.09 10.66
CA PHE A 206 -10.83 8.56 11.65
C PHE A 206 -11.09 9.54 12.78
N PHE A 207 -10.07 10.30 13.21
CA PHE A 207 -10.23 11.36 14.22
C PHE A 207 -11.30 12.37 13.80
N ASP A 208 -11.20 12.92 12.59
CA ASP A 208 -12.19 13.87 12.08
C ASP A 208 -13.57 13.23 11.84
N MET A 209 -13.60 11.96 11.43
CA MET A 209 -14.86 11.25 11.14
C MET A 209 -15.66 10.91 12.39
N ILE A 210 -15.01 10.74 13.55
CA ILE A 210 -15.71 10.62 14.84
C ILE A 210 -16.47 11.91 15.16
N ASP A 211 -15.93 13.06 14.74
CA ASP A 211 -16.53 14.36 15.00
C ASP A 211 -17.69 14.73 14.05
N ASP A 212 -17.94 13.95 13.00
CA ASP A 212 -19.03 14.15 12.04
C ASP A 212 -20.41 14.11 12.72
N PRO A 213 -21.34 15.02 12.39
CA PRO A 213 -22.64 15.13 13.04
C PRO A 213 -23.49 13.86 12.91
N VAL A 214 -23.36 13.09 11.83
CA VAL A 214 -24.11 11.85 11.62
C VAL A 214 -23.55 10.74 12.51
N VAL A 215 -22.22 10.68 12.65
CA VAL A 215 -21.53 9.70 13.49
C VAL A 215 -21.81 9.98 14.98
N LYS A 216 -21.73 11.24 15.41
CA LYS A 216 -22.13 11.67 16.77
C LYS A 216 -23.58 11.33 17.10
N ALA A 217 -24.50 11.57 16.18
CA ALA A 217 -25.91 11.21 16.37
C ALA A 217 -26.08 9.68 16.53
N TYR A 218 -25.31 8.87 15.80
CA TYR A 218 -25.34 7.43 15.95
C TYR A 218 -24.75 6.96 17.30
N MET A 219 -23.65 7.56 17.74
CA MET A 219 -23.01 7.26 19.02
C MET A 219 -23.91 7.63 20.21
N THR A 220 -24.62 8.77 20.13
CA THR A 220 -25.54 9.21 21.19
C THR A 220 -26.81 8.36 21.29
N ILE A 221 -27.21 7.65 20.23
CA ILE A 221 -28.37 6.75 20.25
C ILE A 221 -28.00 5.35 20.78
N ASN A 222 -26.77 4.89 20.58
CA ASN A 222 -26.32 3.53 20.96
C ASN A 222 -25.44 3.52 22.22
N GLN A 223 -26.00 4.00 23.35
CA GLN A 223 -25.26 4.17 24.63
C GLN A 223 -25.09 2.89 25.46
N THR A 224 -25.76 1.78 25.10
CA THR A 224 -25.82 0.55 25.93
C THR A 224 -24.88 -0.57 25.49
N THR A 225 -24.16 -0.43 24.37
CA THR A 225 -23.25 -1.48 23.85
C THR A 225 -21.80 -0.99 23.87
N GLN A 226 -21.24 -0.79 25.08
CA GLN A 226 -19.88 -0.26 25.29
C GLN A 226 -18.77 -1.02 24.55
N THR A 227 -18.94 -2.31 24.27
CA THR A 227 -17.92 -3.16 23.63
C THR A 227 -17.71 -2.90 22.13
N MET A 228 -18.51 -2.02 21.50
CA MET A 228 -18.39 -1.70 20.07
C MET A 228 -17.46 -0.51 19.78
N TYR A 229 -16.92 0.16 20.80
CA TYR A 229 -16.13 1.40 20.64
C TYR A 229 -14.72 1.34 21.25
N ASP A 230 -14.29 0.20 21.81
CA ASP A 230 -13.02 0.09 22.56
C ASP A 230 -11.75 0.25 21.68
N ASN A 231 -11.83 0.09 20.36
CA ASN A 231 -10.66 0.08 19.48
C ASN A 231 -10.52 1.28 18.54
N SER A 232 -11.15 2.43 18.84
CA SER A 232 -11.12 3.67 18.01
C SER A 232 -11.53 3.51 16.53
N MET A 233 -11.90 2.31 16.09
CA MET A 233 -12.45 2.03 14.78
C MET A 233 -13.92 2.42 14.75
N LEU A 234 -14.33 3.09 13.67
CA LEU A 234 -15.73 3.39 13.44
C LEU A 234 -16.53 2.10 13.33
N VAL A 235 -17.67 2.06 14.02
CA VAL A 235 -18.66 0.99 13.87
C VAL A 235 -19.06 0.91 12.40
N PRO A 236 -19.25 -0.31 11.84
CA PRO A 236 -19.51 -0.42 10.42
C PRO A 236 -20.92 0.12 10.11
N LEU A 237 -20.96 1.24 9.37
CA LEU A 237 -22.13 2.07 9.11
C LEU A 237 -22.46 2.13 7.62
N PHE A 238 -23.74 2.28 7.28
CA PHE A 238 -24.23 2.44 5.90
C PHE A 238 -23.78 1.38 4.89
N GLY A 239 -23.45 0.17 5.37
CA GLY A 239 -22.93 -0.92 4.54
C GLY A 239 -21.43 -0.78 4.21
N MET A 240 -20.69 -0.03 5.03
CA MET A 240 -19.23 0.09 4.98
C MET A 240 -18.60 -0.58 6.21
N GLU A 241 -17.39 -1.10 6.03
CA GLU A 241 -16.47 -1.53 7.09
C GLU A 241 -15.22 -0.66 7.00
N PHE A 242 -14.67 -0.29 8.16
CA PHE A 242 -13.56 0.63 8.25
C PHE A 242 -12.31 -0.09 8.73
N TYR A 243 -11.20 0.17 8.05
CA TYR A 243 -9.89 -0.37 8.38
C TYR A 243 -8.88 0.77 8.41
N GLU A 244 -8.07 0.78 9.46
CA GLU A 244 -7.02 1.76 9.66
C GLU A 244 -5.69 1.25 9.14
N THR A 245 -4.91 2.14 8.53
CA THR A 245 -3.53 1.88 8.15
C THR A 245 -2.68 3.15 8.33
N LEU A 246 -1.41 2.96 8.65
CA LEU A 246 -0.44 4.05 8.83
C LEU A 246 0.25 4.46 7.52
N VAL A 247 0.12 3.66 6.46
CA VAL A 247 0.86 3.83 5.19
C VAL A 247 -0.01 4.37 4.04
N VAL A 248 -1.05 5.13 4.39
CA VAL A 248 -1.91 5.83 3.41
C VAL A 248 -1.05 6.76 2.55
N PRO A 249 -1.29 6.84 1.22
CA PRO A 249 -0.62 7.86 0.43
C PRO A 249 -1.08 9.24 0.91
N ALA A 250 -0.15 10.01 1.44
CA ALA A 250 -0.36 11.37 1.90
C ALA A 250 0.63 12.25 1.12
N SER A 251 0.12 13.04 0.18
CA SER A 251 0.97 13.88 -0.67
C SER A 251 0.18 15.05 -1.24
N GLY A 252 0.83 16.20 -1.35
CA GLY A 252 0.34 17.38 -2.08
C GLY A 252 0.55 17.31 -3.58
N GLU A 253 1.13 16.21 -4.06
CA GLU A 253 1.42 15.99 -5.47
C GLU A 253 0.16 15.67 -6.26
N TYR A 254 -0.05 16.42 -7.34
CA TYR A 254 -1.11 16.16 -8.31
C TYR A 254 -0.59 16.33 -9.74
N VAL A 255 -1.34 15.79 -10.69
CA VAL A 255 -1.07 15.96 -12.12
C VAL A 255 -2.10 16.93 -12.67
N ASP A 256 -1.64 18.07 -13.17
CA ASP A 256 -2.50 19.07 -13.81
C ASP A 256 -3.07 18.53 -15.13
N SER A 257 -4.13 19.18 -15.62
CA SER A 257 -4.75 19.02 -16.95
C SER A 257 -3.75 18.96 -18.11
N ASN A 258 -2.58 19.59 -17.97
CA ASN A 258 -1.50 19.57 -18.96
C ASN A 258 -0.55 18.36 -18.85
N GLY A 259 -0.80 17.43 -17.91
CA GLY A 259 -0.01 16.22 -17.72
C GLY A 259 1.29 16.42 -16.94
N LYS A 260 1.54 17.60 -16.38
CA LYS A 260 2.71 17.90 -15.54
C LYS A 260 2.43 17.62 -14.07
N LYS A 261 3.44 17.11 -13.35
CA LYS A 261 3.35 16.98 -11.89
C LYS A 261 3.53 18.36 -11.25
N ARG A 262 2.68 18.65 -10.26
CA ARG A 262 2.74 19.86 -9.44
C ARG A 262 2.64 19.47 -7.96
N LEU A 263 3.33 20.23 -7.12
CA LEU A 263 3.27 20.08 -5.67
C LEU A 263 2.61 21.31 -5.05
N LYS A 264 1.50 21.12 -4.35
CA LYS A 264 0.85 22.20 -3.61
C LYS A 264 1.60 22.45 -2.30
N TYR A 265 1.94 23.71 -2.02
CA TYR A 265 2.58 24.13 -0.78
C TYR A 265 1.83 25.29 -0.13
N TYR A 266 2.09 25.51 1.16
CA TYR A 266 1.62 26.68 1.89
C TYR A 266 2.79 27.35 2.62
N THR A 267 2.72 28.68 2.75
CA THR A 267 3.67 29.49 3.52
C THR A 267 2.93 30.15 4.67
N GLY A 268 3.24 29.79 5.92
CA GLY A 268 2.61 30.38 7.11
C GLY A 268 2.42 29.41 8.26
N THR A 269 2.01 29.94 9.42
CA THR A 269 1.68 29.14 10.61
C THR A 269 0.21 28.73 10.56
N LEU A 270 -0.04 27.43 10.71
CA LEU A 270 -1.37 26.84 10.77
C LEU A 270 -1.89 26.94 12.22
N ASP A 271 -2.88 27.78 12.47
CA ASP A 271 -3.67 27.78 13.71
C ASP A 271 -5.00 27.08 13.38
N ASN A 272 -5.00 25.76 13.56
CA ASN A 272 -6.15 24.85 13.64
C ASN A 272 -7.55 25.48 13.35
N PRO A 273 -8.22 25.32 12.18
CA PRO A 273 -7.84 24.79 10.87
C PRO A 273 -7.77 25.93 9.81
N THR A 274 -7.17 27.06 10.18
CA THR A 274 -7.09 28.25 9.30
C THR A 274 -5.65 28.71 9.17
N ILE A 275 -5.22 29.00 7.94
CA ILE A 275 -3.93 29.66 7.70
C ILE A 275 -4.02 31.07 8.29
N SER A 276 -3.24 31.36 9.33
CA SER A 276 -3.25 32.69 9.96
C SER A 276 -2.80 33.75 8.94
N THR A 277 -3.65 34.75 8.69
CA THR A 277 -3.42 35.79 7.70
C THR A 277 -2.24 36.67 8.11
N SER A 278 -1.12 36.54 7.42
CA SER A 278 -0.30 37.70 7.04
C SER A 278 0.43 37.53 5.70
N THR A 279 0.69 36.31 5.21
CA THR A 279 1.08 36.03 3.80
C THR A 279 0.88 34.54 3.47
N GLY A 280 -0.35 34.04 3.55
CA GLY A 280 -0.69 32.64 3.26
C GLY A 280 -1.22 32.48 1.84
N ALA A 281 -0.35 32.26 0.85
CA ALA A 281 -0.76 31.84 -0.48
C ALA A 281 -0.53 30.32 -0.58
N THR A 282 -1.59 29.55 -0.81
CA THR A 282 -1.42 28.22 -1.42
C THR A 282 -0.94 28.44 -2.85
N ALA A 283 0.16 27.79 -3.21
CA ALA A 283 0.73 27.90 -4.53
C ALA A 283 1.30 26.55 -4.94
N ASP A 284 1.61 26.42 -6.23
CA ASP A 284 2.07 25.17 -6.81
C ASP A 284 3.52 25.30 -7.28
N LEU A 285 4.33 24.29 -6.99
CA LEU A 285 5.65 24.09 -7.59
C LEU A 285 5.53 23.21 -8.82
N ASP A 286 6.19 23.59 -9.91
CA ASP A 286 6.24 22.79 -11.15
C ASP A 286 7.43 21.82 -11.14
N GLU A 287 7.24 20.64 -11.77
CA GLU A 287 8.26 19.57 -11.85
C GLU A 287 9.55 20.00 -12.55
N ASP A 288 9.46 20.82 -13.61
CA ASP A 288 10.60 21.19 -14.48
C ASP A 288 11.68 21.97 -13.74
N THR A 289 11.31 22.66 -12.65
CA THR A 289 12.22 23.51 -11.89
C THR A 289 12.55 22.98 -10.51
N ASN A 290 11.65 22.20 -9.90
CA ASN A 290 11.72 21.88 -8.47
C ASN A 290 11.79 20.38 -8.16
N LEU A 291 11.65 19.49 -9.15
CA LEU A 291 11.82 18.05 -8.94
C LEU A 291 13.26 17.66 -9.30
N VAL A 292 14.08 17.37 -8.29
CA VAL A 292 15.51 17.10 -8.45
C VAL A 292 15.80 15.62 -8.17
N ASP A 293 16.67 15.01 -8.96
CA ASP A 293 17.15 13.64 -8.71
C ASP A 293 18.07 13.65 -7.47
N VAL A 294 17.84 12.74 -6.53
CA VAL A 294 18.69 12.62 -5.33
C VAL A 294 20.01 11.96 -5.72
N GLU A 295 21.13 12.66 -5.51
CA GLU A 295 22.47 12.17 -5.81
C GLU A 295 22.73 10.86 -5.05
N GLY A 296 23.06 9.79 -5.78
CA GLY A 296 23.30 8.45 -5.20
C GLY A 296 22.04 7.60 -4.97
N SER A 297 20.83 8.16 -5.03
CA SER A 297 19.55 7.43 -4.87
C SER A 297 19.41 6.68 -3.53
N TYR A 298 20.04 7.19 -2.47
CA TYR A 298 19.89 6.70 -1.10
C TYR A 298 18.98 7.63 -0.28
N THR A 299 18.06 7.06 0.48
CA THR A 299 17.40 7.78 1.57
C THR A 299 18.32 7.81 2.78
N LYS A 300 18.44 8.99 3.39
CA LYS A 300 19.24 9.17 4.61
C LYS A 300 18.46 8.73 5.82
N SER A 301 19.13 8.06 6.75
CA SER A 301 18.55 7.71 8.05
C SER A 301 18.24 9.00 8.83
N PRO A 302 17.02 9.19 9.36
CA PRO A 302 16.69 10.37 10.16
C PRO A 302 17.46 10.42 11.49
N LEU A 303 17.98 9.29 11.97
CA LEU A 303 18.71 9.22 13.23
C LEU A 303 20.21 9.53 13.08
N THR A 304 20.82 9.09 11.99
CA THR A 304 22.29 9.15 11.81
C THR A 304 22.72 10.07 10.67
N GLY A 305 21.81 10.43 9.76
CA GLY A 305 22.12 11.24 8.57
C GLY A 305 22.92 10.49 7.48
N GLU A 306 23.26 9.22 7.73
CA GLU A 306 23.99 8.34 6.80
C GLU A 306 23.05 7.69 5.78
N ASP A 307 23.61 7.24 4.66
CA ASP A 307 22.87 6.52 3.61
C ASP A 307 22.32 5.19 4.16
N ALA A 308 21.00 5.02 4.11
CA ALA A 308 20.32 3.89 4.75
C ALA A 308 19.71 2.92 3.73
N SER A 309 18.86 3.43 2.82
CA SER A 309 18.12 2.59 1.87
C SER A 309 18.29 3.09 0.45
N TYR A 310 18.69 2.19 -0.44
CA TYR A 310 18.74 2.46 -1.87
C TYR A 310 17.34 2.35 -2.49
N ILE A 311 16.90 3.43 -3.17
CA ILE A 311 15.64 3.49 -3.92
C ILE A 311 15.98 3.90 -5.36
N PRO A 312 15.82 3.02 -6.37
CA PRO A 312 16.14 3.36 -7.75
C PRO A 312 15.38 4.59 -8.25
N GLY A 313 16.11 5.62 -8.71
CA GLY A 313 15.51 6.79 -9.36
C GLY A 313 14.74 7.72 -8.42
N LEU A 314 15.14 7.81 -7.15
CA LEU A 314 14.53 8.69 -6.15
C LEU A 314 14.60 10.17 -6.62
N LYS A 315 13.43 10.82 -6.65
CA LYS A 315 13.29 12.25 -6.93
C LYS A 315 12.64 12.93 -5.74
N GLU A 316 13.16 14.08 -5.35
CA GLU A 316 12.64 14.87 -4.24
C GLU A 316 12.30 16.28 -4.73
N TRP A 317 11.24 16.85 -4.15
CA TRP A 317 10.88 18.24 -4.39
C TRP A 317 11.78 19.16 -3.57
N ASN A 318 12.35 20.16 -4.23
CA ASN A 318 13.13 21.20 -3.59
C ASN A 318 12.19 22.27 -3.03
N LEU A 319 11.82 22.14 -1.74
CA LEU A 319 11.09 23.17 -1.01
C LEU A 319 12.07 24.17 -0.38
N SER A 320 11.77 25.46 -0.48
CA SER A 320 12.49 26.48 0.29
C SER A 320 12.12 26.40 1.78
N ALA A 321 12.98 26.92 2.66
CA ALA A 321 12.87 26.75 4.12
C ALA A 321 11.52 27.23 4.73
N ASP A 322 10.83 28.16 4.09
CA ASP A 322 9.55 28.71 4.57
C ASP A 322 8.32 28.02 3.96
N GLN A 323 8.52 27.07 3.04
CA GLN A 323 7.46 26.33 2.36
C GLN A 323 7.24 24.97 3.01
N LYS A 324 5.98 24.68 3.36
CA LYS A 324 5.55 23.36 3.81
C LYS A 324 4.65 22.73 2.76
N GLU A 325 4.78 21.43 2.57
CA GLU A 325 3.92 20.67 1.65
C GLU A 325 2.46 20.67 2.15
N PHE A 326 1.52 20.88 1.24
CA PHE A 326 0.10 20.69 1.50
C PHE A 326 -0.22 19.20 1.42
N ILE A 327 -0.46 18.54 2.55
CA ILE A 327 -0.69 17.12 2.61
C ILE A 327 -2.19 16.83 2.44
N ALA A 328 -2.53 16.10 1.37
CA ALA A 328 -3.85 15.51 1.16
C ALA A 328 -3.79 13.99 1.28
N HIS A 329 -4.79 13.40 1.94
CA HIS A 329 -4.86 11.96 2.18
C HIS A 329 -5.71 11.26 1.12
N HIS A 330 -5.19 10.14 0.62
CA HIS A 330 -5.86 9.27 -0.34
C HIS A 330 -6.53 8.09 0.37
N ILE A 331 -7.84 8.18 0.62
CA ILE A 331 -8.62 7.16 1.32
C ILE A 331 -9.28 6.24 0.30
N PHE A 332 -9.00 4.93 0.38
CA PHE A 332 -9.53 3.99 -0.61
C PHE A 332 -10.86 3.39 -0.17
N VAL A 333 -11.87 3.48 -1.04
CA VAL A 333 -13.12 2.72 -0.92
C VAL A 333 -13.09 1.59 -1.94
N LEU A 334 -13.21 0.35 -1.46
CA LEU A 334 -13.04 -0.85 -2.27
C LEU A 334 -14.31 -1.70 -2.32
N GLY A 335 -14.71 -2.08 -3.53
CA GLY A 335 -15.70 -3.10 -3.83
C GLY A 335 -15.07 -4.46 -4.15
N LYS A 336 -15.90 -5.41 -4.58
CA LYS A 336 -15.42 -6.73 -5.05
C LYS A 336 -14.64 -6.61 -6.37
N ASP A 337 -13.61 -7.45 -6.53
CA ASP A 337 -12.72 -7.53 -7.70
C ASP A 337 -11.93 -6.23 -7.93
N ALA A 338 -11.69 -5.46 -6.86
CA ALA A 338 -10.98 -4.19 -6.90
C ALA A 338 -9.51 -4.38 -7.33
N LEU A 339 -8.80 -5.32 -6.69
CA LEU A 339 -7.38 -5.56 -6.97
C LEU A 339 -7.15 -7.06 -7.19
N ALA A 340 -6.46 -7.39 -8.27
CA ALA A 340 -5.96 -8.73 -8.53
C ALA A 340 -4.43 -8.71 -8.44
N ARG A 341 -3.85 -9.71 -7.77
CA ARG A 341 -2.41 -9.97 -7.81
C ARG A 341 -2.12 -11.19 -8.67
N THR A 342 -1.13 -11.07 -9.54
CA THR A 342 -0.54 -12.20 -10.23
C THR A 342 0.56 -12.79 -9.35
N GLY A 343 0.50 -14.10 -9.12
CA GLY A 343 1.58 -14.84 -8.45
C GLY A 343 1.82 -16.17 -9.15
N LEU A 344 3.07 -16.61 -9.22
CA LEU A 344 3.38 -17.98 -9.60
C LEU A 344 3.09 -18.89 -8.39
N GLN A 345 2.30 -19.95 -8.59
CA GLN A 345 1.92 -20.86 -7.53
C GLN A 345 3.18 -21.50 -6.90
N GLY A 346 3.49 -21.16 -5.65
CA GLY A 346 4.65 -21.66 -4.90
C GLY A 346 5.93 -20.82 -4.97
N GLU A 347 5.95 -19.71 -5.72
CA GLU A 347 7.09 -18.75 -5.77
C GLU A 347 6.69 -17.31 -5.43
N ASP A 348 5.49 -17.14 -4.89
CA ASP A 348 4.89 -15.87 -4.51
C ASP A 348 5.54 -15.24 -3.27
N SER A 349 6.36 -16.02 -2.56
CA SER A 349 7.13 -15.58 -1.40
C SER A 349 8.48 -14.99 -1.82
N ALA A 350 8.84 -13.84 -1.27
CA ALA A 350 10.18 -13.29 -1.37
C ALA A 350 11.23 -14.36 -0.98
N LYS A 351 12.23 -14.57 -1.82
CA LYS A 351 13.36 -15.46 -1.54
C LYS A 351 14.56 -14.62 -1.12
N VAL A 352 15.14 -14.93 0.04
CA VAL A 352 16.44 -14.38 0.42
C VAL A 352 17.57 -15.20 -0.17
N TYR A 353 18.56 -14.49 -0.70
CA TYR A 353 19.81 -15.01 -1.21
C TYR A 353 20.90 -14.61 -0.24
N VAL A 354 21.57 -15.63 0.29
CA VAL A 354 22.81 -15.47 1.05
C VAL A 354 23.94 -15.95 0.16
N LYS A 355 24.94 -15.09 -0.08
CA LYS A 355 26.13 -15.45 -0.85
C LYS A 355 27.35 -15.42 0.08
N PRO A 356 28.03 -16.57 0.26
CA PRO A 356 29.24 -16.63 1.08
C PRO A 356 30.41 -15.92 0.39
N LEU A 357 31.47 -15.70 1.17
CA LEU A 357 32.76 -15.13 0.70
C LEU A 357 33.24 -15.82 -0.58
N GLY A 358 33.72 -15.02 -1.54
CA GLY A 358 34.26 -15.50 -2.81
C GLY A 358 33.23 -15.88 -3.88
N SER A 359 31.94 -15.67 -3.61
CA SER A 359 30.88 -15.96 -4.59
C SER A 359 30.90 -15.02 -5.82
N ALA A 360 31.67 -13.93 -5.80
CA ALA A 360 31.75 -12.96 -6.91
C ALA A 360 32.88 -13.25 -7.91
N GLY A 361 33.67 -14.32 -7.72
CA GLY A 361 34.69 -14.76 -8.67
C GLY A 361 35.74 -13.69 -8.95
N VAL A 362 35.89 -13.26 -10.20
CA VAL A 362 36.93 -12.30 -10.62
C VAL A 362 36.70 -10.88 -10.08
N LEU A 363 35.46 -10.54 -9.69
CA LEU A 363 35.14 -9.24 -9.10
C LEU A 363 35.51 -9.16 -7.60
N ASP A 364 35.77 -10.30 -6.98
CA ASP A 364 36.28 -10.40 -5.61
C ASP A 364 37.44 -11.41 -5.55
N PRO A 365 38.59 -11.06 -6.16
CA PRO A 365 39.68 -12.01 -6.37
C PRO A 365 40.38 -12.45 -5.08
N ILE A 366 40.03 -11.86 -3.93
CA ILE A 366 40.60 -12.20 -2.62
C ILE A 366 39.54 -12.60 -1.59
N ASP A 367 38.30 -12.83 -2.03
CA ASP A 367 37.17 -13.28 -1.20
C ASP A 367 36.88 -12.35 0.00
N GLN A 368 36.85 -11.04 -0.23
CA GLN A 368 36.60 -10.00 0.79
C GLN A 368 35.14 -9.61 0.94
N ARG A 369 34.28 -9.97 -0.02
CA ARG A 369 32.88 -9.54 -0.09
C ARG A 369 31.95 -10.72 0.04
N GLN A 370 30.88 -10.48 0.77
CA GLN A 370 29.76 -11.39 0.93
C GLN A 370 28.49 -10.56 0.91
N SER A 371 27.35 -11.16 0.54
CA SER A 371 26.13 -10.39 0.35
C SER A 371 24.90 -11.12 0.86
N ILE A 372 23.95 -10.36 1.37
CA ILE A 372 22.59 -10.81 1.58
C ILE A 372 21.66 -9.93 0.74
N GLY A 373 20.61 -10.52 0.19
CA GLY A 373 19.56 -9.77 -0.48
C GLY A 373 18.29 -10.57 -0.60
N PHE A 374 17.22 -9.92 -1.04
CA PHE A 374 15.99 -10.60 -1.38
C PHE A 374 15.63 -10.37 -2.83
N LYS A 375 14.87 -11.32 -3.38
CA LYS A 375 14.21 -11.21 -4.67
C LYS A 375 12.78 -11.71 -4.58
N ILE A 376 11.89 -10.95 -5.19
CA ILE A 376 10.50 -11.30 -5.45
C ILE A 376 10.42 -11.71 -6.92
N ASN A 377 10.03 -12.95 -7.19
CA ASN A 377 10.23 -13.58 -8.50
C ASN A 377 9.22 -13.18 -9.56
N SER A 378 7.97 -12.88 -9.18
CA SER A 378 6.92 -12.58 -10.13
C SER A 378 5.72 -12.00 -9.41
N VAL A 379 5.67 -10.68 -9.31
CA VAL A 379 4.49 -9.98 -8.76
C VAL A 379 4.05 -8.89 -9.73
N GLY A 380 2.75 -8.89 -9.98
CA GLY A 380 2.05 -7.93 -10.81
C GLY A 380 0.72 -7.60 -10.16
N PHE A 381 0.37 -6.31 -10.15
CA PHE A 381 -0.90 -5.83 -9.59
C PHE A 381 -1.71 -5.17 -10.68
N GLY A 382 -3.02 -5.36 -10.63
CA GLY A 382 -3.92 -4.50 -11.39
C GLY A 382 -5.39 -4.82 -11.16
N SER A 383 -6.23 -4.01 -11.78
CA SER A 383 -7.67 -4.05 -11.54
C SER A 383 -8.44 -4.60 -12.73
N VAL A 384 -9.37 -5.52 -12.46
CA VAL A 384 -10.34 -6.02 -13.45
C VAL A 384 -11.57 -5.12 -13.53
N ARG A 385 -11.75 -4.28 -12.51
CA ARG A 385 -12.90 -3.40 -12.34
C ARG A 385 -12.48 -2.06 -11.71
N PRO A 386 -12.01 -1.09 -12.53
CA PRO A 386 -11.66 0.23 -12.02
C PRO A 386 -12.87 0.95 -11.37
N GLU A 387 -14.09 0.61 -11.78
CA GLU A 387 -15.31 1.15 -11.14
C GLU A 387 -15.52 0.67 -9.69
N ALA A 388 -14.79 -0.35 -9.24
CA ALA A 388 -14.85 -0.87 -7.88
C ALA A 388 -13.82 -0.23 -6.94
N ILE A 389 -12.98 0.68 -7.46
CA ILE A 389 -11.99 1.41 -6.67
C ILE A 389 -12.34 2.90 -6.75
N VAL A 390 -12.56 3.52 -5.61
CA VAL A 390 -12.67 4.97 -5.50
C VAL A 390 -11.59 5.49 -4.56
N ASP A 391 -10.84 6.48 -5.02
CA ASP A 391 -9.86 7.23 -4.25
C ASP A 391 -10.55 8.50 -3.75
N TYR A 392 -10.85 8.52 -2.45
CA TYR A 392 -11.43 9.65 -1.76
C TYR A 392 -10.32 10.55 -1.22
N ILE A 393 -10.13 11.69 -1.86
CA ILE A 393 -9.08 12.66 -1.53
C ILE A 393 -9.67 13.69 -0.56
N CYS A 394 -9.12 13.74 0.65
CA CYS A 394 -9.52 14.67 1.70
C CYS A 394 -8.32 15.27 2.41
N VAL A 395 -8.56 16.36 3.14
CA VAL A 395 -7.53 17.05 3.94
C VAL A 395 -7.98 16.98 5.39
N PRO A 396 -7.50 15.99 6.17
CA PRO A 396 -7.79 15.94 7.60
C PRO A 396 -7.23 17.16 8.31
N THR A 397 -7.90 17.60 9.37
CA THR A 397 -7.56 18.82 10.11
C THR A 397 -6.18 18.74 10.77
N MET A 398 -5.77 17.54 11.18
CA MET A 398 -4.51 17.29 11.88
C MET A 398 -3.33 16.96 10.95
N ALA A 399 -3.58 16.69 9.66
CA ALA A 399 -2.56 16.21 8.72
C ALA A 399 -1.49 17.25 8.36
N ASN A 400 -1.80 18.54 8.51
CA ASN A 400 -0.98 19.65 8.05
C ASN A 400 -0.40 20.52 9.18
N LEU A 401 -0.52 20.08 10.44
CA LEU A 401 -0.07 20.84 11.61
C LEU A 401 1.46 20.84 11.79
#